data_AF-A0A7Y3CUG7-F1
#
_entry.id   AF-A0A7Y3CUG7-F1
#
_cell.length_a   1.000
_cell.length_b   1.000
_cell.length_c   1.000
_cell.angle_alpha   90.00
_cell.angle_beta   90.00
_cell.angle_gamma   90.00
#
_symmetry.space_group_name_H-M   'P 1'
#
loop_
_entity.id
_entity.type
_entity.pdbx_description
1 polymer ?
#
loop_
_entity_poly.entity_id
_entity_poly.type
_entity_poly.pdbx_seq_one_letter_code
_entity_poly.pdbx_strand_id
1 'polypeptide(L)'
;MPIRILVLVGLLLSFGLEASAQSVIPRDIRGDEDMIARGILDGNLIQTNFRNHGEASRWNDLPWGIWPRGIGDRHLDGIGVMVAGRVVGERAKWPFYAGKPDTLVNPVILTYREAGTTTGPSGERWGWLPLPGFHNTARRNALGDLEPVPALSDDASSWPVDWPDRRGNPDDPGWPGSWNGFFGKGVFNADLESYYVIDDHSDMEYSVDPDTDRPLSNFGVFYPSPSDSTMGGLGLQTAVRIFQWANVLAEDVMFLLYRITNVGETLYAPNPSLPEDSPDEVGLWFSQLMDYGLGWEEGDELSRFDAQLDVVFGWDIDGVGTNATGGQYDLGYTGFAFLESPARDDDGRDDDGDGIIDELRFGGPGVLIEGQDDIRAFVEANYDLVAFEAFNGPLEERDAYEAGYWWTGDENLDWRTFDDQNEDGMWDPNTEFV
;
A
#
# COMPACT_ATOMS: atom_id res chain seq x y z
N MET A 1 50.23 -3.26 -41.11
CA MET A 1 48.78 -3.37 -40.81
C MET A 1 48.57 -2.80 -39.42
N PRO A 2 47.64 -1.86 -39.21
CA PRO A 2 47.48 -1.20 -37.93
C PRO A 2 46.83 -2.16 -36.93
N ILE A 3 47.46 -2.33 -35.78
CA ILE A 3 46.90 -3.03 -34.62
C ILE A 3 45.80 -2.11 -34.06
N ARG A 4 44.55 -2.57 -34.09
CA ARG A 4 43.43 -1.91 -33.42
C ARG A 4 43.34 -2.48 -32.01
N ILE A 5 43.79 -1.70 -31.02
CA ILE A 5 43.57 -2.00 -29.61
C ILE A 5 42.23 -1.38 -29.23
N LEU A 6 41.26 -2.22 -28.88
CA LEU A 6 40.03 -1.78 -28.23
C LEU A 6 40.35 -1.64 -26.73
N VAL A 7 40.43 -0.41 -26.24
CA VAL A 7 40.52 -0.13 -24.80
C VAL A 7 39.09 0.06 -24.31
N LEU A 8 38.56 -0.95 -23.62
CA LEU A 8 37.34 -0.78 -22.81
C LEU A 8 37.76 -0.05 -21.53
N VAL A 9 37.44 1.24 -21.47
CA VAL A 9 37.47 2.01 -20.22
C VAL A 9 36.23 1.60 -19.46
N GLY A 10 36.38 0.68 -18.50
CA GLY A 10 35.36 0.44 -17.48
C GLY A 10 35.27 1.69 -16.62
N LEU A 11 34.26 2.53 -16.88
CA LEU A 11 33.85 3.54 -15.94
C LEU A 11 33.12 2.81 -14.81
N LEU A 12 33.82 2.52 -13.72
CA LEU A 12 33.17 2.23 -12.45
C LEU A 12 32.48 3.52 -12.02
N LEU A 13 31.23 3.69 -12.45
CA LEU A 13 30.28 4.53 -11.74
C LEU A 13 30.03 3.81 -10.43
N SER A 14 30.79 4.19 -9.40
CA SER A 14 30.32 4.07 -8.03
C SER A 14 29.00 4.84 -7.96
N PHE A 15 27.89 4.16 -8.22
CA PHE A 15 26.62 4.59 -7.68
C PHE A 15 26.83 4.55 -6.16
N GLY A 16 27.09 5.72 -5.60
CA GLY A 16 26.71 5.93 -4.22
C GLY A 16 25.22 5.62 -4.19
N LEU A 17 24.87 4.49 -3.59
CA LEU A 17 23.54 4.30 -3.05
C LEU A 17 23.31 5.48 -2.12
N GLU A 18 22.67 6.54 -2.62
CA GLU A 18 21.80 7.34 -1.79
C GLU A 18 20.60 6.46 -1.44
N ALA A 19 20.85 5.49 -0.56
CA ALA A 19 19.80 4.96 0.29
C ALA A 19 19.21 6.18 1.01
N SER A 20 17.95 6.49 0.70
CA SER A 20 17.16 7.60 1.26
C SER A 20 17.53 9.01 0.77
N ALA A 21 17.16 9.32 -0.47
CA ALA A 21 16.39 10.55 -0.68
C ALA A 21 14.92 10.23 -0.37
N GLN A 22 14.58 9.98 0.91
CA GLN A 22 13.18 9.96 1.33
C GLN A 22 12.56 11.28 0.86
N SER A 23 11.65 11.20 -0.11
CA SER A 23 10.79 12.33 -0.46
C SER A 23 9.97 12.65 0.77
N VAL A 24 10.31 13.76 1.42
CA VAL A 24 9.57 14.23 2.59
C VAL A 24 8.34 14.93 2.06
N ILE A 25 7.18 14.31 2.26
CA ILE A 25 5.91 14.98 2.03
C ILE A 25 5.84 16.16 3.03
N PRO A 26 5.60 17.40 2.55
CA PRO A 26 5.60 18.56 3.44
C PRO A 26 4.53 18.45 4.53
N ARG A 27 4.93 18.65 5.78
CA ARG A 27 4.06 18.58 6.96
C ARG A 27 3.13 19.78 7.12
N ASP A 28 3.20 20.79 6.26
CA ASP A 28 2.33 21.98 6.26
C ASP A 28 1.15 21.84 5.29
N ILE A 29 1.24 20.92 4.33
CA ILE A 29 0.14 20.59 3.43
C ILE A 29 -0.85 19.71 4.20
N ARG A 30 -2.15 19.96 4.00
CA ARG A 30 -3.26 19.27 4.67
C ARG A 30 -4.22 18.71 3.64
N GLY A 31 -4.85 17.58 3.94
CA GLY A 31 -5.93 17.01 3.15
C GLY A 31 -7.10 17.98 2.99
N ASP A 32 -7.70 17.99 1.81
CA ASP A 32 -8.82 18.87 1.47
C ASP A 32 -9.87 18.11 0.64
N GLU A 33 -11.14 18.25 1.00
CA GLU A 33 -12.26 17.59 0.32
C GLU A 33 -12.40 18.07 -1.14
N ASP A 34 -12.04 19.32 -1.42
CA ASP A 34 -12.04 19.87 -2.78
C ASP A 34 -11.00 19.21 -3.70
N MET A 35 -10.03 18.47 -3.13
CA MET A 35 -9.00 17.75 -3.87
C MET A 35 -9.41 16.32 -4.23
N ILE A 36 -10.62 15.88 -3.85
CA ILE A 36 -11.13 14.56 -4.24
C ILE A 36 -11.37 14.52 -5.74
N ALA A 37 -10.65 13.61 -6.40
CA ALA A 37 -10.73 13.35 -7.82
C ALA A 37 -11.05 11.87 -8.06
N ARG A 38 -11.83 11.60 -9.10
CA ARG A 38 -12.23 10.25 -9.53
C ARG A 38 -11.41 9.85 -10.75
N GLY A 39 -10.81 8.68 -10.73
CA GLY A 39 -10.08 8.10 -11.86
C GLY A 39 -10.61 6.73 -12.26
N ILE A 40 -10.06 6.20 -13.36
CA ILE A 40 -10.25 4.82 -13.81
C ILE A 40 -8.86 4.17 -13.86
N LEU A 41 -8.78 2.92 -13.40
CA LEU A 41 -7.62 2.05 -13.54
C LEU A 41 -7.97 0.98 -14.56
N ASP A 42 -7.18 0.87 -15.62
CA ASP A 42 -7.40 -0.05 -16.73
C ASP A 42 -6.11 -0.44 -17.47
N GLY A 43 -5.00 -0.48 -16.73
CA GLY A 43 -3.68 -0.87 -17.23
C GLY A 43 -3.54 -2.36 -17.57
N ASN A 44 -4.41 -3.23 -17.01
CA ASN A 44 -4.39 -4.68 -17.27
C ASN A 44 -5.80 -5.28 -17.41
N LEU A 45 -6.01 -6.54 -17.03
CA LEU A 45 -7.32 -7.20 -17.10
C LEU A 45 -8.27 -6.74 -15.98
N ILE A 46 -7.78 -6.04 -14.96
CA ILE A 46 -8.64 -5.43 -13.94
C ILE A 46 -9.05 -4.02 -14.40
N GLN A 47 -10.35 -3.74 -14.37
CA GLN A 47 -10.89 -2.41 -14.64
C GLN A 47 -11.74 -1.90 -13.47
N THR A 48 -11.34 -0.79 -12.85
CA THR A 48 -12.11 -0.23 -11.72
C THR A 48 -12.07 1.29 -11.69
N ASN A 49 -13.11 1.91 -11.14
CA ASN A 49 -13.01 3.32 -10.74
C ASN A 49 -12.27 3.43 -9.40
N PHE A 50 -11.68 4.58 -9.12
CA PHE A 50 -11.10 4.87 -7.81
C PHE A 50 -11.14 6.36 -7.51
N ARG A 51 -10.89 6.70 -6.25
CA ARG A 51 -10.75 8.08 -5.78
C ARG A 51 -9.46 8.19 -4.98
N ASN A 52 -8.80 9.34 -5.11
CA ASN A 52 -7.57 9.68 -4.39
C ASN A 52 -7.77 9.93 -2.87
N HIS A 53 -8.82 9.38 -2.26
CA HIS A 53 -9.03 9.33 -0.81
C HIS A 53 -8.93 7.92 -0.24
N GLY A 54 -8.38 6.97 -1.01
CA GLY A 54 -8.21 5.57 -0.56
C GLY A 54 -9.43 4.66 -0.80
N GLU A 55 -10.26 4.98 -1.80
CA GLU A 55 -11.40 4.14 -2.21
C GLU A 55 -11.20 3.64 -3.64
N ALA A 56 -11.39 2.34 -3.86
CA ALA A 56 -11.38 1.72 -5.17
C ALA A 56 -12.67 0.90 -5.37
N SER A 57 -13.20 0.90 -6.58
CA SER A 57 -14.57 0.50 -6.90
C SER A 57 -15.66 1.22 -6.08
N ARG A 58 -16.82 1.42 -6.69
CA ARG A 58 -17.99 1.95 -5.99
C ARG A 58 -19.26 1.50 -6.69
N TRP A 59 -20.19 0.90 -5.94
CA TRP A 59 -21.51 0.55 -6.44
C TRP A 59 -22.22 1.78 -7.03
N ASN A 60 -22.97 1.57 -8.11
CA ASN A 60 -23.57 2.63 -8.93
C ASN A 60 -22.59 3.60 -9.61
N ASP A 61 -21.29 3.30 -9.61
CA ASP A 61 -20.29 4.06 -10.34
C ASP A 61 -19.43 3.13 -11.19
N LEU A 62 -19.64 3.14 -12.50
CA LEU A 62 -18.95 2.21 -13.42
C LEU A 62 -17.49 2.61 -13.62
N PRO A 63 -16.54 1.65 -13.69
CA PRO A 63 -16.71 0.20 -13.62
C PRO A 63 -16.62 -0.36 -12.18
N TRP A 64 -17.27 -1.50 -11.94
CA TRP A 64 -17.40 -2.18 -10.63
C TRP A 64 -16.34 -3.28 -10.43
N GLY A 65 -15.07 -2.89 -10.43
CA GLY A 65 -13.94 -3.81 -10.26
C GLY A 65 -14.04 -5.04 -11.17
N ILE A 66 -14.07 -4.82 -12.48
CA ILE A 66 -14.31 -5.84 -13.48
C ILE A 66 -13.06 -6.67 -13.71
N TRP A 67 -13.21 -8.00 -13.76
CA TRP A 67 -12.18 -8.90 -14.25
C TRP A 67 -12.77 -10.13 -14.99
N PRO A 68 -12.22 -10.59 -16.13
CA PRO A 68 -11.34 -9.83 -17.01
C PRO A 68 -12.12 -8.69 -17.68
N ARG A 69 -11.45 -7.55 -17.87
CA ARG A 69 -11.98 -6.39 -18.59
C ARG A 69 -12.48 -6.81 -19.97
N GLY A 70 -13.69 -6.37 -20.31
CA GLY A 70 -14.32 -6.65 -21.60
C GLY A 70 -15.06 -7.99 -21.70
N ILE A 71 -14.95 -8.85 -20.68
CA ILE A 71 -15.72 -10.09 -20.54
C ILE A 71 -16.67 -10.00 -19.34
N GLY A 72 -16.14 -9.64 -18.17
CA GLY A 72 -16.91 -9.50 -16.93
C GLY A 72 -17.76 -8.23 -16.87
N ASP A 73 -18.58 -8.12 -15.81
CA ASP A 73 -19.47 -6.96 -15.56
C ASP A 73 -19.30 -6.35 -14.16
N ARG A 74 -19.20 -7.18 -13.11
CA ARG A 74 -19.16 -6.72 -11.71
C ARG A 74 -18.50 -7.79 -10.83
N HIS A 75 -17.47 -7.43 -10.07
CA HIS A 75 -16.86 -8.32 -9.06
C HIS A 75 -16.71 -7.66 -7.70
N LEU A 76 -16.37 -6.37 -7.71
CA LEU A 76 -16.15 -5.60 -6.50
C LEU A 76 -17.08 -4.41 -6.50
N ASP A 77 -17.87 -4.33 -5.46
CA ASP A 77 -18.71 -3.20 -5.21
C ASP A 77 -17.87 -2.07 -4.64
N GLY A 78 -16.99 -2.33 -3.69
CA GLY A 78 -16.21 -1.28 -3.08
C GLY A 78 -15.05 -1.78 -2.25
N ILE A 79 -14.01 -0.95 -2.19
CA ILE A 79 -12.81 -1.17 -1.42
C ILE A 79 -12.52 0.12 -0.66
N GLY A 80 -12.30 0.01 0.65
CA GLY A 80 -11.87 1.13 1.49
C GLY A 80 -10.64 0.77 2.31
N VAL A 81 -9.68 1.71 2.40
CA VAL A 81 -8.54 1.59 3.31
C VAL A 81 -8.88 2.17 4.67
N MET A 82 -8.61 1.41 5.73
CA MET A 82 -8.93 1.77 7.11
C MET A 82 -7.68 1.70 7.99
N VAL A 83 -7.49 2.74 8.81
CA VAL A 83 -6.59 2.67 9.97
C VAL A 83 -7.38 3.00 11.21
N ALA A 84 -7.35 2.12 12.21
CA ALA A 84 -8.00 2.31 13.49
C ALA A 84 -6.97 2.45 14.60
N GLY A 85 -7.24 3.35 15.55
CA GLY A 85 -6.41 3.53 16.73
C GLY A 85 -7.09 3.10 18.02
N ARG A 86 -6.30 2.88 19.08
CA ARG A 86 -6.77 2.77 20.46
C ARG A 86 -5.93 3.72 21.31
N VAL A 87 -6.53 4.84 21.69
CA VAL A 87 -5.82 5.95 22.35
C VAL A 87 -6.55 6.42 23.60
N VAL A 88 -5.84 7.15 24.47
CA VAL A 88 -6.43 7.74 25.67
C VAL A 88 -7.32 8.92 25.29
N GLY A 89 -8.60 8.83 25.60
CA GLY A 89 -9.53 9.95 25.56
C GLY A 89 -9.43 10.76 26.85
N GLU A 90 -8.77 11.91 26.79
CA GLU A 90 -8.57 12.80 27.93
C GLU A 90 -9.92 13.37 28.39
N ARG A 91 -10.36 13.01 29.59
CA ARG A 91 -11.51 13.63 30.26
C ARG A 91 -11.11 14.37 31.53
N ALA A 92 -10.13 13.86 32.26
CA ALA A 92 -9.70 14.43 33.53
C ALA A 92 -9.11 15.85 33.36
N LYS A 93 -8.51 16.12 32.20
CA LYS A 93 -7.94 17.42 31.82
C LYS A 93 -8.98 18.51 31.56
N TRP A 94 -10.19 18.14 31.12
CA TRP A 94 -11.15 19.09 30.56
C TRP A 94 -12.35 19.34 31.49
N PRO A 95 -12.63 20.61 31.89
CA PRO A 95 -13.68 20.94 32.85
C PRO A 95 -15.09 20.49 32.42
N PHE A 96 -15.37 20.44 31.11
CA PHE A 96 -16.69 20.06 30.58
C PHE A 96 -17.04 18.58 30.79
N TYR A 97 -16.09 17.72 31.18
CA TYR A 97 -16.39 16.35 31.60
C TYR A 97 -16.67 16.21 33.10
N ALA A 98 -16.71 17.31 33.86
CA ALA A 98 -17.08 17.33 35.27
C ALA A 98 -16.26 16.37 36.15
N GLY A 99 -14.95 16.27 35.89
CA GLY A 99 -14.02 15.45 36.68
C GLY A 99 -14.14 13.94 36.45
N LYS A 100 -14.77 13.50 35.36
CA LYS A 100 -14.75 12.08 34.95
C LYS A 100 -13.31 11.62 34.66
N PRO A 101 -12.96 10.35 34.98
CA PRO A 101 -11.65 9.79 34.67
C PRO A 101 -11.46 9.67 33.15
N ASP A 102 -10.23 9.60 32.68
CA ASP A 102 -9.93 9.33 31.26
C ASP A 102 -10.56 8.00 30.78
N THR A 103 -10.68 7.84 29.48
CA THR A 103 -11.20 6.61 28.83
C THR A 103 -10.22 6.15 27.74
N LEU A 104 -10.60 5.08 27.05
CA LEU A 104 -10.07 4.77 25.73
C LEU A 104 -11.08 5.18 24.66
N VAL A 105 -10.57 5.68 23.54
CA VAL A 105 -11.33 5.99 22.33
C VAL A 105 -10.68 5.31 21.13
N ASN A 106 -11.47 5.13 20.07
CA ASN A 106 -11.04 4.43 18.87
C ASN A 106 -11.30 5.30 17.63
N PRO A 107 -10.39 6.23 17.28
CA PRO A 107 -10.44 6.91 15.99
C PRO A 107 -10.34 5.87 14.87
N VAL A 108 -11.24 5.94 13.89
CA VAL A 108 -11.28 5.06 12.74
C VAL A 108 -11.22 5.92 11.48
N ILE A 109 -10.11 5.87 10.78
CA ILE A 109 -9.87 6.66 9.60
C ILE A 109 -10.30 5.87 8.39
N LEU A 110 -11.40 6.30 7.77
CA LEU A 110 -11.97 5.70 6.58
C LEU A 110 -12.73 6.75 5.79
N THR A 111 -12.62 6.70 4.45
CA THR A 111 -13.49 7.42 3.54
C THR A 111 -14.08 6.42 2.54
N TYR A 112 -15.24 5.86 2.85
CA TYR A 112 -15.86 4.79 2.06
C TYR A 112 -17.38 4.96 1.95
N ARG A 113 -17.87 5.39 0.78
CA ARG A 113 -19.31 5.60 0.50
C ARG A 113 -20.07 6.28 1.65
N GLU A 114 -21.39 6.11 1.74
CA GLU A 114 -22.18 6.61 2.87
C GLU A 114 -21.88 5.86 4.18
N ALA A 115 -21.55 4.56 4.09
CA ALA A 115 -21.39 3.69 5.26
C ALA A 115 -20.15 4.00 6.10
N GLY A 116 -19.08 4.50 5.47
CA GLY A 116 -17.82 4.89 6.08
C GLY A 116 -17.51 6.37 5.89
N THR A 117 -18.53 7.23 5.79
CA THR A 117 -18.35 8.69 5.85
C THR A 117 -18.76 9.18 7.24
N THR A 118 -17.79 9.74 7.96
CA THR A 118 -18.06 10.58 9.13
C THR A 118 -18.09 12.05 8.68
N THR A 119 -19.00 12.85 9.23
CA THR A 119 -19.07 14.29 8.95
C THR A 119 -19.09 15.10 10.22
N GLY A 120 -18.41 16.23 10.20
CA GLY A 120 -18.43 17.19 11.29
C GLY A 120 -19.70 18.04 11.35
N PRO A 121 -19.80 18.94 12.35
CA PRO A 121 -20.99 19.75 12.59
C PRO A 121 -21.41 20.66 11.42
N SER A 122 -20.47 21.03 10.54
CA SER A 122 -20.74 21.86 9.36
C SER A 122 -21.01 21.04 8.09
N GLY A 123 -20.98 19.70 8.20
CA GLY A 123 -21.15 18.77 7.09
C GLY A 123 -19.87 18.46 6.32
N GLU A 124 -18.72 18.94 6.80
CA GLU A 124 -17.40 18.61 6.27
C GLU A 124 -17.06 17.14 6.52
N ARG A 125 -16.39 16.51 5.56
CA ARG A 125 -15.97 15.11 5.67
C ARG A 125 -14.80 14.93 6.63
N TRP A 126 -14.92 13.94 7.51
CA TRP A 126 -13.86 13.45 8.39
C TRP A 126 -13.44 12.05 7.94
N GLY A 127 -12.13 11.83 7.84
CA GLY A 127 -11.52 10.59 7.33
C GLY A 127 -10.30 10.90 6.46
N TRP A 128 -9.98 9.99 5.54
CA TRP A 128 -8.92 10.23 4.55
C TRP A 128 -9.31 11.32 3.58
N LEU A 129 -8.47 12.36 3.47
CA LEU A 129 -8.60 13.40 2.45
C LEU A 129 -7.30 13.56 1.64
N PRO A 130 -7.39 13.79 0.32
CA PRO A 130 -6.23 13.99 -0.55
C PRO A 130 -5.53 15.30 -0.25
N LEU A 131 -4.19 15.26 -0.24
CA LEU A 131 -3.37 16.47 -0.18
C LEU A 131 -3.40 17.21 -1.52
N PRO A 132 -3.47 18.55 -1.52
CA PRO A 132 -3.35 19.36 -2.72
C PRO A 132 -1.95 19.24 -3.32
N GLY A 133 -1.87 19.37 -4.64
CA GLY A 133 -0.60 19.34 -5.38
C GLY A 133 -0.15 17.95 -5.83
N PHE A 134 -0.94 16.90 -5.62
CA PHE A 134 -0.63 15.55 -6.12
C PHE A 134 -1.42 15.15 -7.38
N HIS A 135 -2.22 16.07 -7.94
CA HIS A 135 -2.85 15.92 -9.25
C HIS A 135 -3.18 17.31 -9.84
N ASN A 136 -3.52 17.35 -11.13
CA ASN A 136 -3.92 18.57 -11.82
C ASN A 136 -5.41 18.85 -11.64
N THR A 137 -5.75 19.78 -10.75
CA THR A 137 -7.12 20.25 -10.52
C THR A 137 -7.71 21.04 -11.70
N ALA A 138 -6.90 21.41 -12.68
CA ALA A 138 -7.33 22.11 -13.90
C ALA A 138 -7.36 21.22 -15.14
N ARG A 139 -7.15 19.90 -14.98
CA ARG A 139 -7.19 18.94 -16.10
C ARG A 139 -8.52 19.03 -16.83
N ARG A 140 -8.46 19.01 -18.17
CA ARG A 140 -9.64 18.93 -19.03
C ARG A 140 -9.60 17.65 -19.83
N ASN A 141 -10.74 16.98 -19.93
CA ASN A 141 -10.86 15.76 -20.73
C ASN A 141 -10.81 16.08 -22.24
N ALA A 142 -10.87 15.03 -23.07
CA ALA A 142 -10.83 15.18 -24.53
C ALA A 142 -11.98 16.03 -25.12
N LEU A 143 -13.06 16.24 -24.37
CA LEU A 143 -14.20 17.10 -24.76
C LEU A 143 -14.00 18.56 -24.33
N GLY A 144 -12.95 18.84 -23.55
CA GLY A 144 -12.64 20.17 -23.01
C GLY A 144 -13.34 20.48 -21.69
N ASP A 145 -14.04 19.53 -21.08
CA ASP A 145 -14.72 19.69 -19.79
C ASP A 145 -13.71 19.58 -18.64
N LEU A 146 -13.93 20.34 -17.57
CA LEU A 146 -13.10 20.25 -16.36
C LEU A 146 -13.35 18.90 -15.70
N GLU A 147 -12.33 18.05 -15.69
CA GLU A 147 -12.39 16.69 -15.14
C GLU A 147 -11.02 16.35 -14.53
N PRO A 148 -10.78 16.78 -13.29
CA PRO A 148 -9.62 16.35 -12.51
C PRO A 148 -9.71 14.84 -12.27
N VAL A 149 -8.58 14.17 -12.44
CA VAL A 149 -8.40 12.76 -12.10
C VAL A 149 -7.18 12.66 -11.18
N PRO A 150 -7.08 11.65 -10.31
CA PRO A 150 -5.83 11.34 -9.62
C PRO A 150 -4.70 11.23 -10.63
N ALA A 151 -3.45 11.53 -10.24
CA ALA A 151 -2.36 11.48 -11.21
C ALA A 151 -2.15 10.04 -11.72
N LEU A 152 -2.10 9.89 -13.04
CA LEU A 152 -1.91 8.62 -13.75
C LEU A 152 -0.65 8.71 -14.63
N SER A 153 0.16 7.66 -14.67
CA SER A 153 1.41 7.65 -15.42
C SER A 153 1.22 7.81 -16.93
N ASP A 154 0.11 7.33 -17.47
CA ASP A 154 -0.23 7.38 -18.89
C ASP A 154 -0.92 8.69 -19.32
N ASP A 155 -1.31 9.55 -18.36
CA ASP A 155 -1.94 10.85 -18.60
C ASP A 155 -1.13 11.99 -17.98
N ALA A 156 -0.17 12.52 -18.75
CA ALA A 156 0.62 13.67 -18.32
C ALA A 156 -0.20 14.95 -18.02
N SER A 157 -1.44 15.05 -18.52
CA SER A 157 -2.32 16.18 -18.20
C SER A 157 -2.92 16.08 -16.79
N SER A 158 -2.86 14.91 -16.16
CA SER A 158 -3.26 14.67 -14.77
C SER A 158 -2.20 15.08 -13.74
N TRP A 159 -0.97 15.35 -14.16
CA TRP A 159 0.14 15.63 -13.24
C TRP A 159 0.10 17.07 -12.71
N PRO A 160 0.45 17.29 -11.43
CA PRO A 160 0.58 18.64 -10.91
C PRO A 160 1.70 19.42 -11.63
N VAL A 161 1.70 20.74 -11.49
CA VAL A 161 2.76 21.61 -12.04
C VAL A 161 4.13 21.22 -11.48
N ASP A 162 4.17 20.88 -10.20
CA ASP A 162 5.32 20.37 -9.46
C ASP A 162 4.84 19.44 -8.34
N TRP A 163 5.61 18.39 -8.06
CA TRP A 163 5.33 17.40 -7.03
C TRP A 163 5.82 17.90 -5.65
N PRO A 164 4.93 18.08 -4.66
CA PRO A 164 5.29 18.67 -3.37
C PRO A 164 6.40 17.91 -2.63
N ASP A 165 6.36 16.59 -2.68
CA ASP A 165 7.32 15.67 -2.07
C ASP A 165 8.68 15.63 -2.79
N ARG A 166 8.79 16.27 -3.96
CA ARG A 166 10.04 16.38 -4.75
C ARG A 166 10.60 17.80 -4.79
N ARG A 167 9.97 18.78 -4.14
CA ARG A 167 10.46 20.18 -4.08
C ARG A 167 11.85 20.33 -3.48
N GLY A 168 12.26 19.40 -2.62
CA GLY A 168 13.60 19.36 -2.03
C GLY A 168 14.68 18.82 -2.96
N ASN A 169 14.34 18.31 -4.15
CA ASN A 169 15.33 17.77 -5.08
C ASN A 169 16.31 18.88 -5.53
N PRO A 170 17.63 18.69 -5.40
CA PRO A 170 18.62 19.75 -5.65
C PRO A 170 18.79 20.08 -7.13
N ASP A 171 18.57 19.11 -8.02
CA ASP A 171 18.84 19.25 -9.45
C ASP A 171 17.60 19.69 -10.24
N ASP A 172 16.41 19.26 -9.81
CA ASP A 172 15.14 19.62 -10.42
C ASP A 172 14.01 19.68 -9.39
N PRO A 173 13.91 20.78 -8.62
CA PRO A 173 12.90 20.94 -7.57
C PRO A 173 11.48 20.69 -8.07
N GLY A 174 10.82 19.68 -7.51
CA GLY A 174 9.41 19.36 -7.78
C GLY A 174 9.19 18.56 -9.06
N TRP A 175 10.24 18.13 -9.75
CA TRP A 175 10.16 17.31 -10.97
C TRP A 175 9.08 17.81 -11.98
N PRO A 176 9.06 19.10 -12.34
CA PRO A 176 8.02 19.67 -13.20
C PRO A 176 7.94 18.94 -14.54
N GLY A 177 6.72 18.60 -14.95
CA GLY A 177 6.45 17.93 -16.23
C GLY A 177 7.03 16.52 -16.35
N SER A 178 7.43 15.88 -15.24
CA SER A 178 7.93 14.51 -15.21
C SER A 178 7.09 13.64 -14.28
N TRP A 179 6.91 12.36 -14.60
CA TRP A 179 6.22 11.42 -13.71
C TRP A 179 6.98 11.26 -12.39
N ASN A 180 6.26 11.26 -11.27
CA ASN A 180 6.81 10.88 -9.97
C ASN A 180 6.85 9.35 -9.85
N GLY A 181 7.72 8.75 -10.65
CA GLY A 181 7.92 7.30 -10.72
C GLY A 181 8.40 6.71 -9.41
N PHE A 182 7.99 5.48 -9.14
CA PHE A 182 8.40 4.75 -7.93
C PHE A 182 9.93 4.63 -7.83
N PHE A 183 10.58 4.31 -8.95
CA PHE A 183 12.05 4.20 -9.07
C PHE A 183 12.75 5.49 -9.48
N GLY A 184 12.05 6.63 -9.48
CA GLY A 184 12.64 7.93 -9.72
C GLY A 184 11.96 8.74 -10.81
N LYS A 185 12.57 9.90 -11.10
CA LYS A 185 12.02 10.91 -12.00
C LYS A 185 11.81 10.35 -13.41
N GLY A 186 10.58 10.35 -13.89
CA GLY A 186 10.24 9.92 -15.24
C GLY A 186 10.46 8.43 -15.51
N VAL A 187 10.59 7.62 -14.46
CA VAL A 187 10.67 6.16 -14.59
C VAL A 187 9.27 5.58 -14.53
N PHE A 188 8.91 4.79 -15.54
CA PHE A 188 7.62 4.11 -15.65
C PHE A 188 7.88 2.63 -15.42
N ASN A 189 7.44 2.11 -14.27
CA ASN A 189 7.69 0.74 -13.85
C ASN A 189 6.54 -0.20 -14.27
N ALA A 190 5.31 0.30 -14.20
CA ALA A 190 4.11 -0.43 -14.61
C ALA A 190 3.48 0.19 -15.86
N ASP A 191 2.68 -0.59 -16.58
CA ASP A 191 1.89 -0.12 -17.73
C ASP A 191 0.90 0.97 -17.33
N LEU A 192 0.37 0.88 -16.09
CA LEU A 192 -0.35 1.97 -15.45
C LEU A 192 0.09 2.11 -13.99
N GLU A 193 0.38 3.34 -13.58
CA GLU A 193 0.62 3.73 -12.20
C GLU A 193 -0.30 4.88 -11.80
N SER A 194 -0.73 4.89 -10.54
CA SER A 194 -1.27 6.09 -9.90
C SER A 194 -0.48 6.45 -8.65
N TYR A 195 -0.37 7.75 -8.38
CA TYR A 195 0.26 8.26 -7.16
C TYR A 195 -0.55 9.41 -6.59
N TYR A 196 -0.85 9.32 -5.30
CA TYR A 196 -1.45 10.41 -4.54
C TYR A 196 -1.08 10.28 -3.06
N VAL A 197 -1.36 11.33 -2.30
CA VAL A 197 -1.10 11.37 -0.86
C VAL A 197 -2.38 11.79 -0.15
N ILE A 198 -2.69 11.12 0.96
CA ILE A 198 -3.84 11.41 1.84
C ILE A 198 -3.35 11.68 3.27
N ASP A 199 -4.13 12.44 4.04
CA ASP A 199 -4.00 12.51 5.49
C ASP A 199 -5.37 12.43 6.17
N ASP A 200 -5.36 12.31 7.49
CA ASP A 200 -6.55 12.24 8.34
C ASP A 200 -6.71 13.48 9.24
N HIS A 201 -5.96 14.54 8.94
CA HIS A 201 -5.84 15.69 9.83
C HIS A 201 -7.15 16.49 9.95
N SER A 202 -8.06 16.34 9.00
CA SER A 202 -9.39 16.95 9.04
C SER A 202 -10.35 16.24 9.98
N ASP A 203 -10.03 15.02 10.46
CA ASP A 203 -10.91 14.24 11.32
C ASP A 203 -10.92 14.79 12.75
N MET A 204 -11.92 15.62 13.04
CA MET A 204 -12.02 16.29 14.32
C MET A 204 -12.90 15.53 15.33
N GLU A 205 -13.28 14.27 15.08
CA GLU A 205 -14.26 13.50 15.88
C GLU A 205 -13.99 13.54 17.40
N TYR A 206 -12.73 13.37 17.79
CA TYR A 206 -12.30 13.33 19.18
C TYR A 206 -11.69 14.65 19.66
N SER A 207 -11.93 15.77 18.97
CA SER A 207 -11.37 17.07 19.36
C SER A 207 -12.38 17.94 20.11
N VAL A 208 -11.96 19.17 20.44
CA VAL A 208 -12.83 20.25 20.91
C VAL A 208 -13.28 21.08 19.71
N ASP A 209 -14.58 21.27 19.58
CA ASP A 209 -15.18 22.15 18.58
C ASP A 209 -14.72 23.60 18.80
N PRO A 210 -14.01 24.21 17.84
CA PRO A 210 -13.48 25.56 17.97
C PRO A 210 -14.56 26.64 18.06
N ASP A 211 -15.77 26.39 17.53
CA ASP A 211 -16.87 27.36 17.54
C ASP A 211 -17.66 27.35 18.85
N THR A 212 -17.79 26.17 19.46
CA THR A 212 -18.62 26.00 20.67
C THR A 212 -17.82 25.83 21.95
N ASP A 213 -16.51 25.59 21.88
CA ASP A 213 -15.63 25.24 23.01
C ASP A 213 -16.19 24.04 23.81
N ARG A 214 -16.80 23.09 23.08
CA ARG A 214 -17.37 21.84 23.59
C ARG A 214 -16.71 20.65 22.93
N PRO A 215 -16.63 19.51 23.62
CA PRO A 215 -16.07 18.31 23.00
C PRO A 215 -17.01 17.81 21.90
N LEU A 216 -16.42 17.37 20.79
CA LEU A 216 -17.13 16.66 19.72
C LEU A 216 -17.46 15.21 20.14
N SER A 217 -16.67 14.65 21.05
CA SER A 217 -16.89 13.31 21.61
C SER A 217 -17.27 13.34 23.10
N ASN A 218 -18.30 12.58 23.47
CA ASN A 218 -18.68 12.36 24.87
C ASN A 218 -17.70 11.43 25.62
N PHE A 219 -16.83 10.74 24.89
CA PHE A 219 -15.95 9.72 25.45
C PHE A 219 -14.63 10.33 25.91
N GLY A 220 -14.06 11.29 25.20
CA GLY A 220 -12.87 12.01 25.62
C GLY A 220 -12.34 12.89 24.50
N VAL A 221 -11.34 13.72 24.82
CA VAL A 221 -10.60 14.50 23.84
C VAL A 221 -9.29 13.81 23.49
N PHE A 222 -8.95 13.76 22.22
CA PHE A 222 -7.68 13.27 21.70
C PHE A 222 -7.16 14.22 20.62
N TYR A 223 -5.87 14.51 20.69
CA TYR A 223 -5.12 15.20 19.65
C TYR A 223 -3.85 14.39 19.38
N PRO A 224 -3.58 13.96 18.14
CA PRO A 224 -2.37 13.21 17.79
C PRO A 224 -1.09 14.05 17.95
N SER A 225 -1.19 15.38 18.00
CA SER A 225 -0.07 16.29 18.19
C SER A 225 -0.36 17.32 19.30
N PRO A 226 0.31 17.26 20.46
CA PRO A 226 0.18 18.29 21.49
C PRO A 226 0.65 19.68 21.04
N SER A 227 1.52 19.77 20.03
CA SER A 227 2.01 21.04 19.48
C SER A 227 1.13 21.63 18.37
N ASP A 228 0.23 20.84 17.78
CA ASP A 228 -0.67 21.24 16.70
C ASP A 228 -2.10 20.75 16.96
N SER A 229 -2.92 21.58 17.60
CA SER A 229 -4.34 21.27 17.84
C SER A 229 -5.23 21.35 16.60
N THR A 230 -4.67 21.69 15.42
CA THR A 230 -5.40 21.65 14.14
C THR A 230 -5.25 20.31 13.43
N MET A 231 -4.43 19.40 13.98
CA MET A 231 -4.29 18.03 13.52
C MET A 231 -5.29 17.14 14.25
N GLY A 232 -6.29 16.65 13.52
CA GLY A 232 -7.23 15.63 13.94
C GLY A 232 -6.77 14.21 13.61
N GLY A 233 -7.69 13.25 13.74
CA GLY A 233 -7.49 11.85 13.43
C GLY A 233 -6.44 11.19 14.30
N LEU A 234 -5.59 10.38 13.67
CA LEU A 234 -4.40 9.73 14.18
C LEU A 234 -3.12 10.42 13.66
N GLY A 235 -3.21 11.62 13.07
CA GLY A 235 -2.04 12.37 12.59
C GLY A 235 -1.21 11.56 11.58
N LEU A 236 -1.90 10.83 10.70
CA LEU A 236 -1.32 9.94 9.73
C LEU A 236 -1.29 10.61 8.36
N GLN A 237 -0.20 10.40 7.64
CA GLN A 237 -0.03 10.78 6.26
C GLN A 237 0.39 9.58 5.43
N THR A 238 -0.35 9.30 4.37
CA THR A 238 -0.20 8.08 3.58
C THR A 238 0.09 8.41 2.13
N ALA A 239 1.26 7.99 1.64
CA ALA A 239 1.54 7.93 0.21
C ALA A 239 0.95 6.64 -0.37
N VAL A 240 0.08 6.77 -1.36
CA VAL A 240 -0.58 5.64 -2.02
C VAL A 240 -0.07 5.53 -3.44
N ARG A 241 0.37 4.31 -3.80
CA ARG A 241 0.68 3.95 -5.19
C ARG A 241 -0.14 2.75 -5.62
N ILE A 242 -0.53 2.77 -6.89
CA ILE A 242 -1.27 1.71 -7.54
C ILE A 242 -0.49 1.31 -8.78
N PHE A 243 -0.34 0.00 -9.03
CA PHE A 243 0.37 -0.53 -10.19
C PHE A 243 -0.46 -1.60 -10.90
N GLN A 244 -0.47 -1.54 -12.24
CA GLN A 244 -1.02 -2.57 -13.10
C GLN A 244 -0.03 -2.86 -14.24
N TRP A 245 0.29 -4.14 -14.42
CA TRP A 245 1.10 -4.63 -15.54
C TRP A 245 0.23 -5.45 -16.49
N ALA A 246 0.39 -5.25 -17.78
CA ALA A 246 -0.24 -6.04 -18.85
C ALA A 246 0.57 -7.30 -19.21
N ASN A 247 1.66 -7.57 -18.49
CA ASN A 247 2.42 -8.81 -18.64
C ASN A 247 1.55 -10.01 -18.19
N VAL A 248 1.56 -11.11 -18.94
CA VAL A 248 0.79 -12.33 -18.65
C VAL A 248 1.02 -12.89 -17.23
N LEU A 249 2.18 -12.60 -16.62
CA LEU A 249 2.49 -13.04 -15.26
C LEU A 249 1.79 -12.20 -14.17
N ALA A 250 1.25 -11.03 -14.52
CA ALA A 250 0.69 -10.06 -13.57
C ALA A 250 -0.62 -9.39 -14.05
N GLU A 251 -1.13 -9.74 -15.24
CA GLU A 251 -2.27 -9.07 -15.85
C GLU A 251 -3.61 -9.24 -15.11
N ASP A 252 -3.66 -10.24 -14.22
CA ASP A 252 -4.79 -10.56 -13.34
C ASP A 252 -4.67 -9.94 -11.93
N VAL A 253 -3.62 -9.14 -11.67
CA VAL A 253 -3.32 -8.59 -10.34
C VAL A 253 -3.14 -7.07 -10.40
N MET A 254 -3.62 -6.37 -9.37
CA MET A 254 -3.36 -4.95 -9.16
C MET A 254 -2.66 -4.78 -7.82
N PHE A 255 -1.53 -4.08 -7.81
CA PHE A 255 -0.73 -3.90 -6.60
C PHE A 255 -1.04 -2.54 -5.97
N LEU A 256 -1.34 -2.55 -4.68
CA LEU A 256 -1.62 -1.35 -3.88
C LEU A 256 -0.51 -1.21 -2.84
N LEU A 257 0.24 -0.11 -2.90
CA LEU A 257 1.30 0.19 -1.94
C LEU A 257 0.89 1.39 -1.08
N TYR A 258 0.78 1.15 0.22
CA TYR A 258 0.49 2.16 1.22
C TYR A 258 1.74 2.42 2.08
N ARG A 259 2.28 3.64 2.01
CA ARG A 259 3.30 4.10 2.96
C ARG A 259 2.66 5.04 3.97
N ILE A 260 2.26 4.47 5.11
CA ILE A 260 1.59 5.17 6.20
C ILE A 260 2.65 5.72 7.17
N THR A 261 2.66 7.04 7.36
CA THR A 261 3.62 7.73 8.23
C THR A 261 2.87 8.43 9.35
N ASN A 262 3.22 8.14 10.60
CA ASN A 262 2.81 8.96 11.73
C ASN A 262 3.59 10.29 11.70
N VAL A 263 2.91 11.37 11.34
CA VAL A 263 3.48 12.73 11.33
C VAL A 263 3.07 13.54 12.57
N GLY A 264 2.23 12.98 13.42
CA GLY A 264 1.91 13.48 14.76
C GLY A 264 3.03 13.26 15.78
N GLU A 265 2.68 13.46 17.04
CA GLU A 265 3.60 13.33 18.19
C GLU A 265 3.12 12.29 19.20
N THR A 266 2.01 11.60 18.91
CA THR A 266 1.46 10.53 19.72
C THR A 266 2.09 9.20 19.34
N LEU A 267 2.51 8.43 20.36
CA LEU A 267 2.85 7.03 20.22
C LEU A 267 1.59 6.18 20.45
N TYR A 268 1.31 5.28 19.51
CA TYR A 268 0.13 4.42 19.55
C TYR A 268 0.36 3.13 20.33
N ALA A 269 0.81 3.29 21.58
CA ALA A 269 1.00 2.21 22.53
C ALA A 269 0.22 2.55 23.82
N PRO A 270 -1.06 2.13 23.96
CA PRO A 270 -1.92 2.58 25.05
C PRO A 270 -1.45 2.12 26.45
N ASN A 271 -0.56 1.13 26.54
CA ASN A 271 0.05 0.72 27.80
C ASN A 271 1.54 0.40 27.63
N PRO A 272 2.43 1.41 27.68
CA PRO A 272 3.88 1.23 27.52
C PRO A 272 4.55 0.51 28.71
N SER A 273 3.75 0.06 29.70
CA SER A 273 4.23 -0.75 30.84
C SER A 273 3.97 -2.24 30.64
N LEU A 274 3.30 -2.63 29.55
CA LEU A 274 3.17 -4.03 29.16
C LEU A 274 4.40 -4.45 28.33
N PRO A 275 4.65 -5.75 28.20
CA PRO A 275 5.59 -6.27 27.21
C PRO A 275 5.12 -5.93 25.79
N GLU A 276 6.07 -5.65 24.90
CA GLU A 276 5.86 -5.21 23.50
C GLU A 276 4.93 -6.11 22.68
N ASP A 277 4.89 -7.39 23.03
CA ASP A 277 4.04 -8.43 22.45
C ASP A 277 2.66 -8.59 23.09
N SER A 278 2.28 -7.69 23.99
CA SER A 278 0.96 -7.71 24.58
C SER A 278 -0.08 -7.25 23.55
N PRO A 279 -1.20 -7.98 23.37
CA PRO A 279 -2.33 -7.49 22.57
C PRO A 279 -2.94 -6.19 23.13
N ASP A 280 -2.58 -5.81 24.36
CA ASP A 280 -2.95 -4.54 25.00
C ASP A 280 -1.88 -3.43 24.83
N GLU A 281 -0.77 -3.72 24.15
CA GLU A 281 0.24 -2.73 23.73
C GLU A 281 0.02 -2.20 22.31
N VAL A 282 -0.58 -3.00 21.41
CA VAL A 282 -0.88 -2.53 20.05
C VAL A 282 -2.00 -1.47 20.09
N GLY A 283 -1.71 -0.29 19.55
CA GLY A 283 -2.65 0.82 19.47
C GLY A 283 -3.03 1.25 18.06
N LEU A 284 -2.56 0.57 17.01
CA LEU A 284 -2.96 0.80 15.62
C LEU A 284 -3.26 -0.51 14.91
N TRP A 285 -4.27 -0.48 14.04
CA TRP A 285 -4.61 -1.57 13.13
C TRP A 285 -4.84 -1.02 11.74
N PHE A 286 -4.21 -1.64 10.75
CA PHE A 286 -4.51 -1.43 9.34
C PHE A 286 -5.51 -2.50 8.90
N SER A 287 -6.46 -2.12 8.04
CA SER A 287 -7.38 -3.06 7.42
C SER A 287 -7.83 -2.53 6.07
N GLN A 288 -8.15 -3.44 5.16
CA GLN A 288 -8.86 -3.13 3.93
C GLN A 288 -10.26 -3.74 4.00
N LEU A 289 -11.27 -2.92 3.72
CA LEU A 289 -12.66 -3.34 3.64
C LEU A 289 -12.95 -3.69 2.18
N MET A 290 -13.60 -4.83 1.96
CA MET A 290 -14.01 -5.29 0.63
C MET A 290 -15.49 -5.64 0.64
N ASP A 291 -16.21 -5.01 -0.28
CA ASP A 291 -17.61 -5.25 -0.57
C ASP A 291 -17.67 -5.98 -1.90
N TYR A 292 -17.96 -7.28 -1.86
CA TYR A 292 -18.02 -8.13 -3.04
C TYR A 292 -19.34 -7.88 -3.79
N GLY A 293 -19.25 -7.68 -5.10
CA GLY A 293 -20.38 -7.53 -6.00
C GLY A 293 -20.26 -8.54 -7.14
N LEU A 294 -20.45 -9.82 -6.83
CA LEU A 294 -20.13 -10.96 -7.69
C LEU A 294 -21.22 -11.23 -8.72
N GLY A 295 -21.37 -10.35 -9.71
CA GLY A 295 -22.49 -10.42 -10.65
C GLY A 295 -23.76 -9.71 -10.16
N TRP A 296 -24.87 -9.97 -10.86
CA TRP A 296 -26.17 -9.39 -10.55
C TRP A 296 -27.16 -10.39 -9.94
N GLU A 297 -26.82 -11.68 -9.91
CA GLU A 297 -27.49 -12.59 -8.98
C GLU A 297 -27.05 -12.27 -7.56
N GLU A 298 -27.95 -12.60 -6.62
CA GLU A 298 -27.67 -12.52 -5.19
C GLU A 298 -28.18 -13.83 -4.58
N GLY A 299 -27.41 -14.39 -3.64
CA GLY A 299 -27.86 -15.51 -2.79
C GLY A 299 -26.91 -16.70 -2.73
N ASP A 300 -25.85 -16.71 -3.52
CA ASP A 300 -24.83 -17.76 -3.59
C ASP A 300 -23.39 -17.24 -3.57
N GLU A 301 -23.21 -15.99 -3.15
CA GLU A 301 -21.89 -15.41 -2.93
C GLU A 301 -21.29 -15.91 -1.62
N LEU A 302 -20.07 -16.42 -1.69
CA LEU A 302 -19.29 -16.86 -0.54
C LEU A 302 -17.98 -16.09 -0.45
N SER A 303 -17.43 -16.03 0.77
CA SER A 303 -16.07 -15.54 1.00
C SER A 303 -15.35 -16.39 2.04
N ARG A 304 -14.01 -16.42 1.93
CA ARG A 304 -13.14 -17.17 2.84
C ARG A 304 -11.79 -16.48 2.96
N PHE A 305 -11.19 -16.61 4.14
CA PHE A 305 -9.77 -16.35 4.37
C PHE A 305 -9.01 -17.69 4.35
N ASP A 306 -7.96 -17.77 3.55
CA ASP A 306 -6.98 -18.85 3.58
C ASP A 306 -5.71 -18.34 4.24
N ALA A 307 -5.46 -18.81 5.46
CA ALA A 307 -4.32 -18.38 6.26
C ALA A 307 -2.97 -18.86 5.74
N GLN A 308 -2.94 -19.91 4.90
CA GLN A 308 -1.66 -20.40 4.34
C GLN A 308 -1.24 -19.56 3.13
N LEU A 309 -2.21 -19.09 2.35
CA LEU A 309 -1.96 -18.23 1.19
C LEU A 309 -2.04 -16.74 1.52
N ASP A 310 -2.30 -16.41 2.79
CA ASP A 310 -2.65 -15.08 3.30
C ASP A 310 -3.56 -14.27 2.36
N VAL A 311 -4.65 -14.92 1.90
CA VAL A 311 -5.57 -14.35 0.92
C VAL A 311 -7.01 -14.45 1.40
N VAL A 312 -7.72 -13.33 1.33
CA VAL A 312 -9.18 -13.31 1.45
C VAL A 312 -9.76 -13.29 0.04
N PHE A 313 -10.71 -14.17 -0.25
CA PHE A 313 -11.32 -14.26 -1.57
C PHE A 313 -12.82 -14.51 -1.49
N GLY A 314 -13.53 -14.01 -2.50
CA GLY A 314 -14.94 -14.23 -2.76
C GLY A 314 -15.16 -14.95 -4.08
N TRP A 315 -16.21 -15.78 -4.12
CA TRP A 315 -16.64 -16.51 -5.31
C TRP A 315 -18.14 -16.77 -5.28
N ASP A 316 -18.69 -17.06 -6.45
CA ASP A 316 -20.05 -17.56 -6.61
C ASP A 316 -20.05 -19.11 -6.60
N ILE A 317 -21.00 -19.74 -5.89
CA ILE A 317 -21.05 -21.20 -5.74
C ILE A 317 -21.14 -21.94 -7.08
N ASP A 318 -21.90 -21.43 -8.05
CA ASP A 318 -22.03 -22.06 -9.37
C ASP A 318 -20.97 -21.55 -10.37
N GLY A 319 -20.29 -20.45 -10.01
CA GLY A 319 -19.16 -19.86 -10.73
C GLY A 319 -19.59 -18.96 -11.89
N VAL A 320 -20.88 -18.64 -11.99
CA VAL A 320 -21.47 -17.89 -13.09
C VAL A 320 -21.96 -16.55 -12.60
N GLY A 321 -21.37 -15.48 -13.14
CA GLY A 321 -21.87 -14.13 -12.96
C GLY A 321 -22.95 -13.83 -13.99
N THR A 322 -24.05 -13.19 -13.60
CA THR A 322 -24.93 -12.50 -14.55
C THR A 322 -24.54 -11.04 -14.69
N ASN A 323 -24.67 -10.51 -15.90
CA ASN A 323 -24.49 -9.09 -16.21
C ASN A 323 -25.81 -8.32 -16.12
N ALA A 324 -25.74 -6.99 -16.18
CA ALA A 324 -26.92 -6.11 -16.08
C ALA A 324 -28.03 -6.39 -17.12
N THR A 325 -27.72 -7.08 -18.22
CA THR A 325 -28.67 -7.45 -19.29
C THR A 325 -29.21 -8.88 -19.17
N GLY A 326 -28.77 -9.64 -18.17
CA GLY A 326 -29.12 -11.05 -17.95
C GLY A 326 -28.29 -12.04 -18.78
N GLY A 327 -27.20 -11.59 -19.40
CA GLY A 327 -26.18 -12.47 -19.99
C GLY A 327 -25.28 -13.06 -18.89
N GLN A 328 -24.73 -14.25 -19.14
CA GLN A 328 -23.87 -14.95 -18.18
C GLN A 328 -22.40 -14.88 -18.59
N TYR A 329 -21.50 -14.89 -17.61
CA TYR A 329 -20.05 -14.95 -17.79
C TYR A 329 -19.39 -15.76 -16.67
N ASP A 330 -18.20 -16.29 -16.92
CA ASP A 330 -17.40 -16.98 -15.90
C ASP A 330 -16.90 -15.92 -14.91
N LEU A 331 -17.35 -16.01 -13.65
CA LEU A 331 -17.06 -15.00 -12.63
C LEU A 331 -15.63 -15.15 -12.08
N GLY A 332 -15.21 -16.40 -11.87
CA GLY A 332 -13.95 -16.71 -11.21
C GLY A 332 -13.93 -16.37 -9.72
N TYR A 333 -12.76 -16.03 -9.22
CA TYR A 333 -12.50 -15.66 -7.84
C TYR A 333 -11.94 -14.24 -7.83
N THR A 334 -12.34 -13.43 -6.84
CA THR A 334 -11.73 -12.12 -6.59
C THR A 334 -11.26 -12.08 -5.15
N GLY A 335 -10.06 -11.59 -4.93
CA GLY A 335 -9.45 -11.61 -3.61
C GLY A 335 -8.40 -10.54 -3.43
N PHE A 336 -7.90 -10.49 -2.20
CA PHE A 336 -6.84 -9.61 -1.78
C PHE A 336 -5.90 -10.39 -0.89
N ALA A 337 -4.60 -10.25 -1.16
CA ALA A 337 -3.54 -10.84 -0.37
C ALA A 337 -2.67 -9.73 0.21
N PHE A 338 -2.24 -9.90 1.45
CA PHE A 338 -1.33 -8.96 2.07
C PHE A 338 0.11 -9.42 1.80
N LEU A 339 0.73 -8.88 0.76
CA LEU A 339 2.07 -9.33 0.35
C LEU A 339 3.15 -8.90 1.33
N GLU A 340 2.97 -7.77 1.98
CA GLU A 340 3.97 -7.18 2.84
C GLU A 340 3.33 -6.43 4.01
N SER A 341 3.68 -6.82 5.23
CA SER A 341 3.33 -6.10 6.45
C SER A 341 4.57 -5.59 7.18
N PRO A 342 4.48 -4.53 7.98
CA PRO A 342 5.51 -4.28 8.98
C PRO A 342 5.49 -5.47 9.98
N ALA A 343 6.36 -6.44 9.77
CA ALA A 343 6.66 -7.48 10.76
C ALA A 343 7.63 -6.92 11.81
N ARG A 344 7.64 -7.51 13.01
CA ARG A 344 8.58 -7.11 14.05
C ARG A 344 9.92 -7.78 13.81
N ASP A 345 10.83 -7.02 13.23
CA ASP A 345 12.17 -7.48 12.87
C ASP A 345 13.10 -7.78 14.05
N ASP A 346 12.69 -7.48 15.30
CA ASP A 346 13.56 -7.55 16.46
C ASP A 346 13.07 -8.45 17.61
N ASP A 347 11.95 -9.15 17.45
CA ASP A 347 11.39 -10.01 18.51
C ASP A 347 11.82 -11.49 18.41
N GLY A 348 12.45 -11.86 17.29
CA GLY A 348 12.98 -13.19 17.02
C GLY A 348 11.89 -14.26 16.90
N ARG A 349 10.75 -13.90 16.32
CA ARG A 349 9.63 -14.79 16.02
C ARG A 349 9.33 -14.76 14.52
N ASP A 350 8.85 -15.90 14.05
CA ASP A 350 8.21 -16.06 12.75
C ASP A 350 6.74 -15.61 12.91
N ASP A 351 6.49 -14.34 12.55
CA ASP A 351 5.21 -13.66 12.78
C ASP A 351 4.19 -13.95 11.68
N ASP A 352 4.65 -14.31 10.47
CA ASP A 352 3.80 -14.65 9.32
C ASP A 352 3.69 -16.17 9.02
N GLY A 353 4.49 -16.99 9.69
CA GLY A 353 4.43 -18.44 9.65
C GLY A 353 5.09 -19.06 8.42
N ASP A 354 5.96 -18.33 7.72
CA ASP A 354 6.66 -18.79 6.52
C ASP A 354 7.91 -19.63 6.84
N GLY A 355 8.26 -19.77 8.13
CA GLY A 355 9.40 -20.52 8.63
C GLY A 355 10.69 -19.70 8.79
N ILE A 356 10.69 -18.42 8.45
CA ILE A 356 11.81 -17.50 8.58
C ILE A 356 11.65 -16.73 9.90
N ILE A 357 12.66 -16.80 10.78
CA ILE A 357 12.56 -16.20 12.13
C ILE A 357 13.03 -14.73 12.15
N ASP A 358 13.89 -14.34 11.22
CA ASP A 358 14.34 -12.96 11.06
C ASP A 358 13.39 -12.24 10.10
N GLU A 359 12.67 -11.24 10.60
CA GLU A 359 11.64 -10.51 9.86
C GLU A 359 12.19 -9.17 9.28
N LEU A 360 13.52 -9.03 9.22
CA LEU A 360 14.21 -7.80 8.79
C LEU A 360 14.11 -7.55 7.28
N ARG A 361 13.10 -6.79 6.89
CA ARG A 361 12.85 -6.42 5.49
C ARG A 361 13.90 -5.51 4.83
N PHE A 362 14.65 -4.73 5.63
CA PHE A 362 15.56 -3.68 5.13
C PHE A 362 17.02 -3.91 5.50
N GLY A 363 17.45 -5.18 5.57
CA GLY A 363 18.84 -5.57 5.86
C GLY A 363 19.84 -5.42 4.71
N GLY A 364 19.35 -5.19 3.48
CA GLY A 364 20.16 -5.23 2.27
C GLY A 364 20.48 -6.68 1.86
N PRO A 365 21.58 -6.95 1.13
CA PRO A 365 21.85 -8.28 0.59
C PRO A 365 22.23 -9.34 1.64
N GLY A 366 22.45 -8.95 2.90
CA GLY A 366 22.87 -9.87 3.95
C GLY A 366 24.30 -10.40 3.77
N VAL A 367 24.53 -11.66 4.14
CA VAL A 367 25.82 -12.35 4.11
C VAL A 367 25.83 -13.39 3.00
N LEU A 368 26.96 -13.51 2.28
CA LEU A 368 27.15 -14.60 1.32
C LEU A 368 27.55 -15.89 2.05
N ILE A 369 26.82 -16.97 1.78
CA ILE A 369 27.10 -18.33 2.24
C ILE A 369 27.40 -19.18 1.01
N GLU A 370 28.50 -19.93 1.04
CA GLU A 370 28.96 -20.76 -0.07
C GLU A 370 29.01 -22.23 0.36
N GLY A 371 28.43 -23.12 -0.45
CA GLY A 371 28.36 -24.55 -0.21
C GLY A 371 27.02 -25.00 0.34
N GLN A 372 26.44 -26.05 -0.25
CA GLN A 372 25.13 -26.61 0.13
C GLN A 372 25.06 -27.04 1.59
N ASP A 373 26.13 -27.65 2.11
CA ASP A 373 26.22 -28.06 3.52
C ASP A 373 26.16 -26.86 4.48
N ASP A 374 26.81 -25.74 4.11
CA ASP A 374 26.83 -24.51 4.91
C ASP A 374 25.50 -23.75 4.81
N ILE A 375 24.85 -23.75 3.64
CA ILE A 375 23.49 -23.22 3.45
C ILE A 375 22.52 -23.99 4.35
N ARG A 376 22.51 -25.33 4.29
CA ARG A 376 21.66 -26.16 5.16
C ARG A 376 21.90 -25.86 6.62
N ALA A 377 23.17 -25.82 7.05
CA ALA A 377 23.52 -25.56 8.43
C ALA A 377 23.03 -24.19 8.90
N PHE A 378 23.01 -23.19 8.03
CA PHE A 378 22.46 -21.88 8.34
C PHE A 378 20.93 -21.92 8.45
N VAL A 379 20.23 -22.51 7.48
CA VAL A 379 18.76 -22.62 7.52
C VAL A 379 18.31 -23.39 8.76
N GLU A 380 18.91 -24.54 9.07
CA GLU A 380 18.60 -25.32 10.28
C GLU A 380 18.88 -24.57 11.59
N ALA A 381 19.78 -23.58 11.57
CA ALA A 381 20.13 -22.79 12.75
C ALA A 381 19.25 -21.55 12.96
N ASN A 382 18.67 -21.01 11.89
CA ASN A 382 17.96 -19.73 11.93
C ASN A 382 16.48 -19.82 11.55
N TYR A 383 16.04 -20.89 10.87
CA TYR A 383 14.68 -21.04 10.35
C TYR A 383 13.98 -22.24 11.02
N ASP A 384 12.64 -22.24 11.04
CA ASP A 384 11.88 -23.48 11.20
C ASP A 384 11.79 -24.18 9.84
N LEU A 385 12.71 -25.12 9.59
CA LEU A 385 12.79 -25.82 8.30
C LEU A 385 11.48 -26.53 7.91
N VAL A 386 10.69 -27.01 8.88
CA VAL A 386 9.43 -27.71 8.56
C VAL A 386 8.38 -26.72 8.08
N ALA A 387 8.27 -25.56 8.73
CA ALA A 387 7.38 -24.49 8.29
C ALA A 387 7.86 -23.90 6.94
N PHE A 388 9.17 -23.66 6.82
CA PHE A 388 9.79 -23.19 5.59
C PHE A 388 9.48 -24.08 4.40
N GLU A 389 9.68 -25.39 4.53
CA GLU A 389 9.40 -26.32 3.42
C GLU A 389 7.91 -26.46 3.12
N ALA A 390 7.05 -26.23 4.11
CA ALA A 390 5.60 -26.22 3.91
C ALA A 390 5.11 -24.98 3.16
N PHE A 391 5.81 -23.85 3.30
CA PHE A 391 5.46 -22.58 2.67
C PHE A 391 6.18 -22.37 1.32
N ASN A 392 7.52 -22.45 1.32
CA ASN A 392 8.41 -22.13 0.20
C ASN A 392 8.76 -23.34 -0.68
N GLY A 393 8.44 -24.55 -0.24
CA GLY A 393 8.86 -25.81 -0.87
C GLY A 393 10.20 -26.33 -0.35
N PRO A 394 10.64 -27.53 -0.77
CA PRO A 394 11.81 -28.21 -0.23
C PRO A 394 13.07 -27.36 -0.32
N LEU A 395 13.88 -27.31 0.75
CA LEU A 395 15.13 -26.54 0.76
C LEU A 395 16.06 -26.94 -0.39
N GLU A 396 16.11 -28.24 -0.70
CA GLU A 396 16.98 -28.79 -1.75
C GLU A 396 16.58 -28.40 -3.17
N GLU A 397 15.33 -27.94 -3.36
CA GLU A 397 14.80 -27.48 -4.65
C GLU A 397 14.84 -25.95 -4.78
N ARG A 398 15.36 -25.25 -3.76
CA ARG A 398 15.54 -23.80 -3.80
C ARG A 398 16.71 -23.43 -4.69
N ASP A 399 16.55 -22.38 -5.46
CA ASP A 399 17.49 -21.94 -6.49
C ASP A 399 18.89 -21.64 -5.95
N ALA A 400 18.98 -20.92 -4.82
CA ALA A 400 20.26 -20.63 -4.18
C ALA A 400 20.93 -21.90 -3.60
N TYR A 401 20.12 -22.86 -3.13
CA TYR A 401 20.62 -24.15 -2.65
C TYR A 401 21.17 -25.01 -3.79
N GLU A 402 20.46 -25.11 -4.91
CA GLU A 402 20.94 -25.82 -6.11
C GLU A 402 22.25 -25.20 -6.63
N ALA A 403 22.32 -23.87 -6.66
CA ALA A 403 23.48 -23.11 -7.10
C ALA A 403 24.67 -23.23 -6.13
N GLY A 404 24.42 -23.57 -4.87
CA GLY A 404 25.44 -23.73 -3.83
C GLY A 404 26.03 -22.40 -3.35
N TYR A 405 25.34 -21.28 -3.55
CA TYR A 405 25.67 -20.00 -2.95
C TYR A 405 24.39 -19.22 -2.67
N TRP A 406 24.36 -18.49 -1.56
CA TRP A 406 23.16 -17.78 -1.11
C TRP A 406 23.53 -16.48 -0.40
N TRP A 407 22.81 -15.40 -0.72
CA TRP A 407 22.87 -14.14 0.00
C TRP A 407 21.71 -14.09 1.00
N THR A 408 21.98 -13.98 2.30
CA THR A 408 20.92 -14.12 3.31
C THR A 408 19.82 -13.05 3.27
N GLY A 409 20.00 -11.96 2.52
CA GLY A 409 18.91 -11.01 2.25
C GLY A 409 17.88 -11.49 1.23
N ASP A 410 18.16 -12.59 0.51
CA ASP A 410 17.19 -13.36 -0.27
C ASP A 410 16.62 -14.47 0.64
N GLU A 411 15.74 -14.10 1.56
CA GLU A 411 15.42 -14.92 2.72
C GLU A 411 14.76 -16.26 2.36
N ASN A 412 14.09 -16.34 1.21
CA ASN A 412 13.42 -17.55 0.74
C ASN A 412 14.28 -18.41 -0.22
N LEU A 413 15.52 -18.02 -0.53
CA LEU A 413 16.45 -18.75 -1.39
C LEU A 413 15.99 -18.93 -2.87
N ASP A 414 15.10 -18.08 -3.40
CA ASP A 414 14.71 -18.16 -4.83
C ASP A 414 15.62 -17.38 -5.78
N TRP A 415 16.60 -16.61 -5.29
CA TRP A 415 17.38 -15.77 -6.18
C TRP A 415 18.52 -16.53 -6.88
N ARG A 416 18.60 -16.36 -8.21
CA ARG A 416 19.78 -16.68 -9.03
C ARG A 416 20.42 -15.39 -9.53
N THR A 417 21.76 -15.35 -9.57
CA THR A 417 22.46 -14.17 -10.11
C THR A 417 22.22 -13.96 -11.61
N PHE A 418 21.83 -15.00 -12.35
CA PHE A 418 21.44 -14.93 -13.76
C PHE A 418 20.64 -16.15 -14.19
N ASP A 419 19.81 -15.99 -15.23
CA ASP A 419 19.18 -17.10 -15.95
C ASP A 419 20.21 -17.75 -16.89
N ASP A 420 20.38 -19.06 -16.76
CA ASP A 420 21.36 -19.88 -17.48
C ASP A 420 20.65 -20.90 -18.37
N GLN A 421 19.80 -20.42 -19.28
CA GLN A 421 19.01 -21.28 -20.17
C GLN A 421 19.87 -22.21 -21.05
N ASN A 422 21.15 -21.88 -21.23
CA ASN A 422 22.07 -22.65 -22.05
C ASN A 422 22.96 -23.61 -21.20
N GLU A 423 22.79 -23.61 -19.87
CA GLU A 423 23.50 -24.42 -18.88
C GLU A 423 25.03 -24.28 -18.95
N ASP A 424 25.55 -23.12 -19.33
CA ASP A 424 27.00 -22.88 -19.49
C ASP A 424 27.68 -22.24 -18.26
N GLY A 425 26.89 -21.91 -17.24
CA GLY A 425 27.36 -21.32 -15.99
C GLY A 425 27.84 -19.87 -16.15
N MET A 426 27.46 -19.18 -17.22
CA MET A 426 27.79 -17.78 -17.47
C MET A 426 26.55 -16.93 -17.73
N TRP A 427 26.59 -15.68 -17.26
CA TRP A 427 25.57 -14.70 -17.60
C TRP A 427 25.58 -14.42 -19.10
N ASP A 428 24.42 -14.60 -19.74
CA ASP A 428 24.21 -14.29 -21.15
C ASP A 428 23.61 -12.89 -21.32
N PRO A 429 24.15 -12.04 -22.19
CA PRO A 429 23.63 -10.68 -22.39
C PRO A 429 22.23 -10.61 -23.03
N ASN A 430 21.64 -11.76 -23.40
CA ASN A 430 20.35 -11.85 -24.08
C ASN A 430 19.24 -12.51 -23.23
N THR A 431 19.54 -12.93 -22.01
CA THR A 431 18.55 -13.40 -21.04
C THR A 431 18.23 -12.21 -20.13
N GLU A 432 17.12 -11.52 -20.40
CA GLU A 432 16.70 -10.34 -19.65
C GLU A 432 16.44 -10.66 -18.17
N PHE A 433 16.67 -9.66 -17.31
CA PHE A 433 16.26 -9.67 -15.91
C PHE A 433 14.73 -9.78 -15.82
N VAL A 434 14.25 -10.69 -14.97
CA VAL A 434 12.90 -10.63 -14.37
C VAL A 434 12.97 -9.73 -13.15
#